data_AF-A0A5C6EKV5-F1
#
_entry.id   AF-A0A5C6EKV5-F1
#
_cell.length_a   1.000
_cell.length_b   1.000
_cell.length_c   1.000
_cell.angle_alpha   90.00
_cell.angle_beta   90.00
_cell.angle_gamma   90.00
#
_symmetry.space_group_name_H-M   'P 1'
#
loop_
_entity.id
_entity.type
_entity.pdbx_description
1 polymer ?
#
loop_
_entity_poly.entity_id
_entity_poly.type
_entity_poly.pdbx_seq_one_letter_code
_entity_poly.pdbx_strand_id
1 'polypeptide(L)'
;MISNRSALRFPWGAEFRAISAACLVCGIGYLALKSDRGDFEIFGRLDVLVVSVFSAVPISVLMADQIARKSKIVRFGLVALLALIVVSQIGVWRILLYEFGMSAVALSIVRGALAVITMTLPLACLNVFKTLVAGGDRIEKSSLVPALFVVVAVSIPGVYVDSVSKTLASQLRQSLSNDRPTVALGHARRLSQLRPQTRIDGLAIVSLLDSLDDRIDQLNAIVRRPISPTAPTGAIAMRVTSLVQLELFDQALVGLKPLLSGERFHPASLDVYGLCFQRLGDPESSLVGYQMAIQYWTAQIESNQKRQSLASAWKGIAFAARQLDQRSMEEHAYQQLLNVAPNASNCLLMAKCYKHHQKMDLAAKYASQAFELDPASRSELDSITSELARDHFGCLSGVR
;
A
#
# COMPACT_ATOMS: atom_id res chain seq x y z
N MET A 1 11.15 48.63 -50.28
CA MET A 1 10.71 47.21 -50.40
C MET A 1 11.93 46.35 -50.64
N ILE A 2 12.36 45.58 -49.64
CA ILE A 2 12.94 44.22 -49.73
C ILE A 2 13.03 43.79 -48.25
N SER A 3 12.03 43.00 -47.85
CA SER A 3 11.88 42.42 -46.52
C SER A 3 12.81 41.22 -46.43
N ASN A 4 14.01 41.40 -45.86
CA ASN A 4 14.89 40.28 -45.54
C ASN A 4 14.48 39.67 -44.19
N ARG A 5 13.36 38.92 -44.19
CA ARG A 5 12.99 38.04 -43.08
C ARG A 5 13.86 36.80 -43.17
N SER A 6 15.10 36.90 -42.68
CA SER A 6 15.86 35.72 -42.28
C SER A 6 15.11 35.08 -41.12
N ALA A 7 14.23 34.14 -41.45
CA ALA A 7 13.56 33.30 -40.48
C ALA A 7 14.63 32.67 -39.59
N LEU A 8 14.69 33.09 -38.32
CA LEU A 8 15.33 32.36 -37.24
C LEU A 8 14.67 30.97 -37.21
N ARG A 9 15.16 30.06 -38.03
CA ARG A 9 14.86 28.63 -37.95
C ARG A 9 15.56 28.13 -36.70
N PHE A 10 14.88 28.40 -35.60
CA PHE A 10 15.18 27.91 -34.28
C PHE A 10 15.26 26.37 -34.37
N PRO A 11 16.43 25.73 -34.15
CA PRO A 11 16.68 24.31 -34.43
C PRO A 11 15.98 23.32 -33.47
N TRP A 12 14.95 23.76 -32.73
CA TRP A 12 14.23 22.98 -31.73
C TRP A 12 13.49 21.75 -32.28
N GLY A 13 13.27 21.68 -33.60
CA GLY A 13 12.47 20.61 -34.20
C GLY A 13 13.08 19.21 -34.07
N ALA A 14 14.40 19.08 -34.19
CA ALA A 14 15.08 17.80 -34.00
C ALA A 14 15.32 17.50 -32.51
N GLU A 15 15.53 18.55 -31.71
CA GLU A 15 15.82 18.49 -30.28
C GLU A 15 14.61 18.03 -29.46
N PHE A 16 13.46 18.64 -29.73
CA PHE A 16 12.19 18.27 -29.09
C PHE A 16 11.81 16.83 -29.44
N ARG A 17 12.07 16.37 -30.68
CA ARG A 17 11.80 15.00 -31.13
C ARG A 17 12.69 13.97 -30.44
N ALA A 18 13.96 14.26 -30.20
CA ALA A 18 14.88 13.35 -29.51
C ALA A 18 14.57 13.23 -28.02
N ILE A 19 14.26 14.35 -27.35
CA ILE A 19 13.85 14.36 -25.94
C ILE A 19 12.49 13.66 -25.80
N SER A 20 11.53 13.98 -26.67
CA SER A 20 10.21 13.32 -26.64
C SER A 20 10.36 11.82 -26.91
N ALA A 21 11.23 11.40 -27.83
CA ALA A 21 11.50 9.99 -28.09
C ALA A 21 12.16 9.30 -26.89
N ALA A 22 13.14 9.93 -26.22
CA ALA A 22 13.78 9.35 -25.04
C ALA A 22 12.81 9.25 -23.85
N CYS A 23 12.02 10.29 -23.58
CA CYS A 23 10.96 10.27 -22.57
C CYS A 23 9.86 9.27 -22.92
N LEU A 24 9.54 9.10 -24.20
CA LEU A 24 8.55 8.13 -24.68
C LEU A 24 9.09 6.69 -24.60
N VAL A 25 10.37 6.44 -24.90
CA VAL A 25 11.00 5.12 -24.71
C VAL A 25 11.09 4.78 -23.23
N CYS A 26 11.47 5.73 -22.37
CA CYS A 26 11.45 5.52 -20.92
C CYS A 26 10.03 5.28 -20.43
N GLY A 27 9.07 6.12 -20.85
CA GLY A 27 7.66 6.02 -20.49
C GLY A 27 7.02 4.70 -20.96
N ILE A 28 7.30 4.26 -22.18
CA ILE A 28 6.85 2.96 -22.72
C ILE A 28 7.53 1.81 -22.00
N GLY A 29 8.84 1.90 -21.72
CA GLY A 29 9.53 0.90 -20.90
C GLY A 29 8.93 0.79 -19.49
N TYR A 30 8.53 1.92 -18.89
CA TYR A 30 7.84 1.95 -17.61
C TYR A 30 6.40 1.45 -17.68
N LEU A 31 5.66 1.73 -18.76
CA LEU A 31 4.32 1.20 -18.98
C LEU A 31 4.34 -0.30 -19.27
N ALA A 32 5.38 -0.80 -19.96
CA ALA A 32 5.59 -2.22 -20.19
C ALA A 32 5.92 -2.98 -18.91
N LEU A 33 6.40 -2.30 -17.86
CA LEU A 33 6.60 -2.86 -16.53
C LEU A 33 5.33 -2.92 -15.68
N LYS A 34 4.23 -2.34 -16.16
CA LYS A 34 2.93 -2.37 -15.48
C LYS A 34 2.25 -3.71 -15.78
N SER A 35 2.02 -4.50 -14.74
CA SER A 35 1.17 -5.69 -14.83
C SER A 35 -0.29 -5.29 -15.12
N ASP A 36 -1.08 -6.20 -15.71
CA ASP A 36 -2.53 -6.02 -15.94
C ASP A 36 -3.31 -5.59 -14.68
N ARG A 37 -2.74 -5.85 -13.50
CA ARG A 37 -3.32 -5.53 -12.19
C ARG A 37 -2.89 -4.18 -11.63
N GLY A 38 -2.07 -3.42 -12.36
CA GLY A 38 -1.61 -2.08 -11.98
C GLY A 38 -0.37 -2.03 -11.08
N ASP A 39 0.17 -3.17 -10.65
CA ASP A 39 1.44 -3.25 -9.93
C ASP A 39 2.63 -3.25 -10.91
N PHE A 40 3.81 -2.80 -10.46
CA PHE A 40 5.05 -2.79 -11.26
C PHE A 40 5.88 -4.03 -10.95
N GLU A 41 6.13 -4.92 -11.91
CA GLU A 41 6.69 -6.26 -11.62
C GLU A 41 8.01 -6.24 -10.82
N ILE A 42 8.89 -5.27 -11.08
CA ILE A 42 10.22 -5.18 -10.43
C ILE A 42 10.19 -4.35 -9.13
N PHE A 43 9.41 -3.27 -9.13
CA PHE A 43 9.37 -2.31 -8.03
C PHE A 43 8.27 -2.61 -7.01
N GLY A 44 7.31 -3.45 -7.37
CA GLY A 44 6.10 -3.82 -6.62
C GLY A 44 5.10 -2.69 -6.43
N ARG A 45 5.58 -1.46 -6.25
CA ARG A 45 4.79 -0.25 -6.03
C ARG A 45 5.41 0.95 -6.76
N LEU A 46 4.56 1.92 -7.09
CA LEU A 46 4.96 3.16 -7.77
C LEU A 46 5.90 4.02 -6.90
N ASP A 47 5.66 4.08 -5.60
CA ASP A 47 6.47 4.87 -4.67
C ASP A 47 7.91 4.37 -4.55
N VAL A 48 8.13 3.05 -4.53
CA VAL A 48 9.47 2.44 -4.56
C VAL A 48 10.22 2.81 -5.84
N LEU A 49 9.53 2.81 -6.99
CA LEU A 49 10.10 3.25 -8.26
C LEU A 49 10.52 4.72 -8.19
N VAL A 50 9.63 5.60 -7.72
CA VAL A 50 9.88 7.04 -7.61
C VAL A 50 11.10 7.30 -6.71
N VAL A 51 11.17 6.68 -5.54
CA VAL A 51 12.32 6.80 -4.62
C VAL A 51 13.61 6.33 -5.28
N SER A 52 13.57 5.19 -5.99
CA SER A 52 14.74 4.64 -6.71
C SER A 52 15.24 5.61 -7.77
N VAL A 53 14.34 6.13 -8.59
CA VAL A 53 14.63 7.12 -9.64
C VAL A 53 15.24 8.39 -9.07
N PHE A 54 14.63 8.98 -8.04
CA PHE A 54 15.14 10.22 -7.44
C PHE A 54 16.52 10.02 -6.80
N SER A 55 16.75 8.89 -6.13
CA SER A 55 18.05 8.57 -5.55
C SER A 55 19.15 8.33 -6.60
N ALA A 56 18.77 7.93 -7.82
CA ALA A 56 19.68 7.66 -8.92
C ALA A 56 20.11 8.91 -9.71
N VAL A 57 19.38 10.03 -9.60
CA VAL A 57 19.66 11.26 -10.37
C VAL A 57 21.12 11.72 -10.27
N PRO A 58 21.75 11.83 -9.07
CA PRO A 58 23.11 12.38 -8.97
C PRO A 58 24.15 11.55 -9.73
N ILE A 59 24.09 10.22 -9.62
CA ILE A 59 25.01 9.32 -10.33
C ILE A 59 24.70 9.28 -11.83
N SER A 60 23.41 9.31 -12.22
CA SER A 60 23.01 9.37 -13.62
C SER A 60 23.49 10.65 -14.32
N VAL A 61 23.50 11.79 -13.62
CA VAL A 61 24.09 13.04 -14.13
C VAL A 61 25.61 12.89 -14.35
N LEU A 62 26.34 12.26 -13.42
CA LEU A 62 27.77 12.00 -13.59
C LEU A 62 28.05 11.07 -14.77
N MET A 63 27.28 9.99 -14.91
CA MET A 63 27.43 9.04 -16.03
C MET A 63 27.08 9.70 -17.37
N ALA A 64 26.00 10.50 -17.41
CA ALA A 64 25.60 11.25 -18.59
C ALA A 64 26.69 12.26 -19.02
N ASP A 65 27.31 12.95 -18.08
CA ASP A 65 28.47 13.85 -18.32
C ASP A 65 29.66 13.06 -18.89
N GLN A 66 30.01 11.90 -18.31
CA GLN A 66 31.08 11.05 -18.83
C GLN A 66 30.81 10.55 -20.26
N ILE A 67 29.57 10.16 -20.57
CA ILE A 67 29.15 9.74 -21.91
C ILE A 67 29.23 10.91 -22.89
N ALA A 68 28.81 12.11 -22.48
CA ALA A 68 28.85 13.31 -23.31
C ALA A 68 30.29 13.72 -23.70
N ARG A 69 31.29 13.37 -22.89
CA ARG A 69 32.72 13.63 -23.19
C ARG A 69 33.32 12.67 -24.24
N LYS A 70 32.63 11.59 -24.61
CA LYS A 70 33.13 10.63 -25.62
C LYS A 70 32.85 11.11 -27.06
N SER A 71 33.56 10.51 -28.01
CA SER A 71 33.36 10.77 -29.45
C SER A 71 31.92 10.46 -29.88
N LYS A 72 31.44 11.12 -30.94
CA LYS A 72 30.04 10.98 -31.40
C LYS A 72 29.63 9.53 -31.63
N ILE A 73 30.49 8.75 -32.30
CA ILE A 73 30.24 7.33 -32.60
C ILE A 73 30.12 6.51 -31.31
N VAL A 74 31.06 6.67 -30.38
CA VAL A 74 31.05 5.96 -29.10
C VAL A 74 29.82 6.35 -28.27
N ARG A 75 29.42 7.61 -28.32
CA ARG A 75 28.24 8.13 -27.62
C ARG A 75 26.96 7.48 -28.11
N PHE A 76 26.75 7.44 -29.43
CA PHE A 76 25.58 6.77 -30.02
C PHE A 76 25.57 5.27 -29.69
N GLY A 77 26.73 4.61 -29.78
CA GLY A 77 26.87 3.20 -29.38
C GLY A 77 26.49 2.95 -27.92
N LEU A 78 26.95 3.80 -26.99
CA LEU A 78 26.63 3.69 -25.57
C LEU A 78 25.14 3.94 -25.27
N VAL A 79 24.54 4.94 -25.90
CA VAL A 79 23.10 5.22 -25.75
C VAL A 79 22.26 4.06 -26.28
N ALA A 80 22.60 3.52 -27.45
CA ALA A 80 21.93 2.35 -28.02
C ALA A 80 22.09 1.11 -27.13
N LEU A 81 23.29 0.90 -26.58
CA LEU A 81 23.56 -0.19 -25.63
C LEU A 81 22.74 -0.03 -24.34
N LEU A 82 22.66 1.18 -23.76
CA LEU A 82 21.85 1.44 -22.57
C LEU A 82 20.37 1.17 -22.85
N ALA A 83 19.85 1.61 -24.00
CA ALA A 83 18.48 1.33 -24.41
C ALA A 83 18.23 -0.19 -24.58
N LEU A 84 19.17 -0.91 -25.19
CA LEU A 84 19.09 -2.37 -25.32
C LEU A 84 19.09 -3.06 -23.96
N ILE A 85 19.95 -2.60 -23.03
CA ILE A 85 19.98 -3.10 -21.65
C ILE A 85 18.62 -2.85 -20.99
N VAL A 86 18.04 -1.65 -21.05
CA VAL A 86 16.72 -1.39 -20.44
C VAL A 86 15.67 -2.38 -20.95
N VAL A 87 15.63 -2.64 -22.26
CA VAL A 87 14.68 -3.59 -22.87
C VAL A 87 14.98 -5.03 -22.45
N SER A 88 16.24 -5.46 -22.48
CA SER A 88 16.61 -6.85 -22.16
C SER A 88 16.41 -7.17 -20.68
N GLN A 89 16.63 -6.19 -19.80
CA GLN A 89 16.50 -6.34 -18.35
C GLN A 89 15.06 -6.67 -17.95
N ILE A 90 14.04 -6.16 -18.65
CA ILE A 90 12.63 -6.48 -18.36
C ILE A 90 12.37 -7.98 -18.44
N GLY A 91 12.85 -8.64 -19.50
CA GLY A 91 12.66 -10.08 -19.70
C GLY A 91 13.52 -10.94 -18.76
N VAL A 92 14.80 -10.58 -18.60
CA VAL A 92 15.76 -11.35 -17.79
C VAL A 92 15.43 -11.29 -16.30
N TRP A 93 14.98 -10.13 -15.79
CA TRP A 93 14.63 -10.00 -14.37
C TRP A 93 13.43 -10.82 -13.97
N ARG A 94 12.46 -10.98 -14.87
CA ARG A 94 11.31 -11.83 -14.62
C ARG A 94 11.78 -13.26 -14.33
N ILE A 95 12.70 -13.79 -15.14
CA ILE A 95 13.26 -15.13 -14.94
C ILE A 95 14.08 -15.20 -13.63
N LEU A 96 14.99 -14.23 -13.41
CA LEU A 96 15.88 -14.22 -12.24
C LEU A 96 15.13 -14.10 -10.90
N LEU A 97 14.06 -13.32 -10.84
CA LEU A 97 13.29 -13.11 -9.62
C LEU A 97 12.52 -14.36 -9.20
N TYR A 98 11.96 -15.10 -10.17
CA TYR A 98 11.17 -16.29 -9.88
C TYR A 98 12.02 -17.53 -9.63
N GLU A 99 13.16 -17.70 -10.31
CA GLU A 99 13.94 -18.93 -10.20
C GLU A 99 15.04 -18.90 -9.13
N PHE A 100 15.71 -17.77 -8.92
CA PHE A 100 16.96 -17.75 -8.12
C PHE A 100 16.79 -17.23 -6.70
N GLY A 101 15.60 -16.76 -6.32
CA GLY A 101 15.31 -16.31 -4.96
C GLY A 101 16.35 -15.30 -4.44
N MET A 102 16.47 -14.14 -5.08
CA MET A 102 17.49 -13.14 -4.71
C MET A 102 17.34 -12.63 -3.27
N SER A 103 18.48 -12.34 -2.62
CA SER A 103 18.50 -11.65 -1.33
C SER A 103 17.98 -10.22 -1.45
N ALA A 104 17.48 -9.65 -0.35
CA ALA A 104 16.97 -8.26 -0.32
C ALA A 104 18.03 -7.23 -0.73
N VAL A 105 19.31 -7.48 -0.42
CA VAL A 105 20.43 -6.62 -0.79
C VAL A 105 20.68 -6.67 -2.30
N ALA A 106 20.77 -7.88 -2.87
CA ALA A 106 20.93 -8.04 -4.32
C ALA A 106 19.81 -7.34 -5.08
N LEU A 107 18.57 -7.50 -4.62
CA LEU A 107 17.42 -6.86 -5.24
C LEU A 107 17.45 -5.32 -5.14
N SER A 108 17.98 -4.77 -4.05
CA SER A 108 18.16 -3.32 -3.88
C SER A 108 19.24 -2.78 -4.83
N ILE A 109 20.36 -3.50 -4.98
CA ILE A 109 21.42 -3.16 -5.95
C ILE A 109 20.86 -3.16 -7.37
N VAL A 110 20.07 -4.17 -7.71
CA VAL A 110 19.44 -4.30 -9.03
C VAL A 110 18.48 -3.15 -9.30
N ARG A 111 17.60 -2.81 -8.36
CA ARG A 111 16.67 -1.67 -8.47
C ARG A 111 17.43 -0.35 -8.64
N GLY A 112 18.49 -0.16 -7.87
CA GLY A 112 19.37 1.00 -7.98
C GLY A 112 20.01 1.07 -9.37
N ALA A 113 20.64 -0.01 -9.83
CA ALA A 113 21.27 -0.08 -11.14
C ALA A 113 20.27 0.19 -12.28
N LEU A 114 19.07 -0.39 -12.21
CA LEU A 114 18.01 -0.16 -13.18
C LEU A 114 17.59 1.31 -13.20
N ALA A 115 17.35 1.92 -12.04
CA ALA A 115 17.00 3.33 -11.91
C ALA A 115 18.11 4.25 -12.44
N VAL A 116 19.38 3.91 -12.21
CA VAL A 116 20.53 4.64 -12.75
C VAL A 116 20.56 4.57 -14.27
N ILE A 117 20.39 3.38 -14.85
CA ILE A 117 20.40 3.19 -16.30
C ILE A 117 19.24 3.95 -16.95
N THR A 118 18.03 3.82 -16.41
CA THR A 118 16.83 4.48 -16.96
C THR A 118 16.90 6.00 -16.85
N MET A 119 17.50 6.56 -15.79
CA MET A 119 17.71 8.01 -15.65
C MET A 119 18.91 8.52 -16.45
N THR A 120 19.94 7.70 -16.67
CA THR A 120 21.11 8.10 -17.47
C THR A 120 20.76 8.29 -18.93
N LEU A 121 19.84 7.49 -19.48
CA LEU A 121 19.42 7.59 -20.88
C LEU A 121 18.86 8.98 -21.27
N PRO A 122 17.81 9.53 -20.61
CA PRO A 122 17.29 10.85 -20.93
C PRO A 122 18.31 11.96 -20.61
N LEU A 123 19.09 11.84 -19.53
CA LEU A 123 20.10 12.83 -19.17
C LEU A 123 21.28 12.86 -20.18
N ALA A 124 21.72 11.70 -20.66
CA ALA A 124 22.75 11.59 -21.69
C ALA A 124 22.27 12.24 -22.98
N CYS A 125 21.01 11.97 -23.38
CA CYS A 125 20.38 12.64 -24.52
C CYS A 125 20.39 14.16 -24.32
N LEU A 126 19.96 14.69 -23.17
CA LEU A 126 19.97 16.13 -22.87
C LEU A 126 21.38 16.75 -22.88
N ASN A 127 22.39 16.05 -22.35
CA ASN A 127 23.78 16.55 -22.27
C ASN A 127 24.51 16.51 -23.62
N VAL A 128 24.16 15.60 -24.54
CA VAL A 128 24.62 15.64 -25.94
C VAL A 128 24.33 17.00 -26.55
N PHE A 129 23.19 17.61 -26.20
CA PHE A 129 22.77 18.89 -26.73
C PHE A 129 23.43 20.08 -26.05
N LYS A 130 23.57 20.09 -24.72
CA LYS A 130 24.26 21.20 -24.01
C LYS A 130 25.72 21.36 -24.44
N THR A 131 26.44 20.25 -24.65
CA THR A 131 27.84 20.26 -25.08
C THR A 131 28.03 20.72 -26.54
N LEU A 132 26.97 20.77 -27.35
CA LEU A 132 27.00 21.38 -28.69
C LEU A 132 26.86 22.92 -28.65
N VAL A 133 26.38 23.49 -27.55
CA VAL A 133 26.01 24.91 -27.44
C VAL A 133 26.90 25.70 -26.47
N ALA A 134 27.42 25.07 -25.41
CA ALA A 134 28.26 25.74 -24.42
C ALA A 134 29.57 24.99 -24.21
N GLY A 135 30.70 25.67 -24.47
CA GLY A 135 32.03 25.22 -24.10
C GLY A 135 32.15 25.20 -22.58
N GLY A 136 32.12 24.01 -21.99
CA GLY A 136 32.02 23.84 -20.53
C GLY A 136 33.38 23.75 -19.84
N ASP A 137 33.51 24.49 -18.74
CA ASP A 137 34.62 24.42 -17.80
C ASP A 137 34.74 23.04 -17.13
N ARG A 138 36.00 22.63 -16.93
CA ARG A 138 36.34 21.35 -16.31
C ARG A 138 36.18 21.44 -14.80
N ILE A 139 35.12 20.85 -14.27
CA ILE A 139 35.03 20.56 -12.84
C ILE A 139 36.02 19.43 -12.52
N GLU A 140 37.11 19.74 -11.81
CA GLU A 140 37.97 18.74 -11.18
C GLU A 140 37.14 18.01 -10.10
N LYS A 141 36.87 16.73 -10.33
CA LYS A 141 36.04 15.91 -9.43
C LYS A 141 36.94 15.01 -8.60
N SER A 142 36.83 15.12 -7.27
CA SER A 142 37.35 14.12 -6.34
C SER A 142 36.73 12.74 -6.63
N SER A 143 37.57 11.69 -6.64
CA SER A 143 37.17 10.30 -6.89
C SER A 143 36.19 9.74 -5.86
N LEU A 144 36.01 10.41 -4.72
CA LEU A 144 35.09 10.02 -3.65
C LEU A 144 33.62 10.36 -3.95
N VAL A 145 33.36 11.40 -4.76
CA VAL A 145 31.99 11.87 -5.04
C VAL A 145 31.14 10.82 -5.77
N PRO A 146 31.63 10.14 -6.82
CA PRO A 146 30.88 9.06 -7.47
C PRO A 146 30.55 7.91 -6.52
N ALA A 147 31.48 7.53 -5.64
CA ALA A 147 31.27 6.46 -4.67
C ALA A 147 30.13 6.80 -3.71
N LEU A 148 30.09 8.05 -3.20
CA LEU A 148 29.00 8.53 -2.35
C LEU A 148 27.64 8.45 -3.06
N PHE A 149 27.55 8.85 -4.33
CA PHE A 149 26.29 8.78 -5.07
C PHE A 149 25.83 7.35 -5.37
N VAL A 150 26.76 6.41 -5.60
CA VAL A 150 26.40 4.98 -5.72
C VAL A 150 25.81 4.47 -4.40
N VAL A 151 26.42 4.83 -3.27
CA VAL A 151 25.87 4.48 -1.95
C VAL A 151 24.46 5.05 -1.78
N VAL A 152 24.25 6.32 -2.09
CA VAL A 152 22.92 6.97 -2.01
C VAL A 152 21.88 6.28 -2.91
N ALA A 153 22.24 5.95 -4.16
CA ALA A 153 21.35 5.32 -5.14
C ALA A 153 20.93 3.89 -4.76
N VAL A 154 21.67 3.21 -3.88
CA VAL A 154 21.37 1.85 -3.42
C VAL A 154 20.77 1.85 -2.01
N SER A 155 21.34 2.62 -1.08
CA SER A 155 20.95 2.62 0.32
C SER A 155 19.57 3.24 0.57
N ILE A 156 19.25 4.38 -0.08
CA ILE A 156 17.95 5.04 0.13
C ILE A 156 16.78 4.13 -0.30
N PRO A 157 16.77 3.56 -1.53
CA PRO A 157 15.71 2.65 -1.92
C PRO A 157 15.68 1.37 -1.07
N GLY A 158 16.84 0.85 -0.68
CA GLY A 158 16.93 -0.35 0.18
C GLY A 158 16.25 -0.15 1.53
N VAL A 159 16.52 0.97 2.22
CA VAL A 159 15.88 1.33 3.49
C VAL A 159 14.38 1.54 3.31
N TYR A 160 13.99 2.21 2.23
CA TYR A 160 12.58 2.44 1.93
C TYR A 160 11.81 1.13 1.68
N VAL A 161 12.36 0.22 0.87
CA VAL A 161 11.79 -1.11 0.61
C VAL A 161 11.66 -1.92 1.89
N ASP A 162 12.63 -1.87 2.80
CA ASP A 162 12.52 -2.56 4.10
C ASP A 162 11.32 -2.04 4.92
N SER A 163 11.18 -0.71 5.02
CA SER A 163 10.06 -0.07 5.72
C SER A 163 8.70 -0.43 5.12
N VAL A 164 8.58 -0.34 3.79
CA VAL A 164 7.34 -0.70 3.06
C VAL A 164 7.01 -2.18 3.24
N SER A 165 8.02 -3.05 3.20
CA SER A 165 7.85 -4.50 3.35
C SER A 165 7.35 -4.87 4.74
N LYS A 166 7.85 -4.21 5.80
CA LYS A 166 7.35 -4.39 7.18
C LYS A 166 5.88 -3.97 7.30
N THR A 167 5.52 -2.84 6.69
CA THR A 167 4.15 -2.35 6.65
C THR A 167 3.23 -3.34 5.93
N LEU A 168 3.62 -3.83 4.75
CA LEU A 168 2.85 -4.83 4.00
C LEU A 168 2.72 -6.15 4.75
N ALA A 169 3.78 -6.60 5.45
CA ALA A 169 3.72 -7.81 6.26
C ALA A 169 2.74 -7.66 7.45
N SER A 170 2.69 -6.48 8.07
CA SER A 170 1.70 -6.16 9.11
C SER A 170 0.27 -6.16 8.55
N GLN A 171 0.05 -5.47 7.43
CA GLN A 171 -1.25 -5.42 6.74
C GLN A 171 -1.71 -6.80 6.25
N LEU A 172 -0.79 -7.64 5.79
CA LEU A 172 -1.05 -9.02 5.41
C LEU A 172 -1.53 -9.84 6.61
N ARG A 173 -0.80 -9.83 7.73
CA ARG A 173 -1.23 -10.52 8.97
C ARG A 173 -2.60 -10.03 9.44
N GLN A 174 -2.83 -8.72 9.40
CA GLN A 174 -4.13 -8.15 9.75
C GLN A 174 -5.23 -8.63 8.81
N SER A 175 -4.96 -8.75 7.51
CA SER A 175 -5.95 -9.21 6.52
C SER A 175 -6.25 -10.71 6.68
N LEU A 176 -5.24 -11.53 6.96
CA LEU A 176 -5.39 -12.95 7.30
C LEU A 176 -6.21 -13.13 8.58
N SER A 177 -5.90 -12.36 9.64
CA SER A 177 -6.63 -12.40 10.90
C SER A 177 -8.11 -11.99 10.76
N ASN A 178 -8.43 -11.15 9.76
CA ASN A 178 -9.80 -10.71 9.49
C ASN A 178 -10.49 -11.56 8.41
N ASP A 179 -9.88 -12.68 7.99
CA ASP A 179 -10.41 -13.58 6.95
C ASP A 179 -10.78 -12.84 5.65
N ARG A 180 -9.89 -11.96 5.19
CA ARG A 180 -10.02 -11.17 3.95
C ARG A 180 -9.05 -11.69 2.89
N PRO A 181 -9.32 -12.84 2.25
CA PRO A 181 -8.35 -13.52 1.39
C PRO A 181 -7.96 -12.70 0.16
N THR A 182 -8.89 -11.95 -0.45
CA THR A 182 -8.61 -11.12 -1.63
C THR A 182 -7.63 -9.97 -1.32
N VAL A 183 -7.84 -9.29 -0.19
CA VAL A 183 -6.94 -8.22 0.28
C VAL A 183 -5.60 -8.79 0.74
N ALA A 184 -5.63 -9.92 1.46
CA ALA A 184 -4.42 -10.63 1.86
C ALA A 184 -3.58 -11.03 0.65
N LEU A 185 -4.20 -11.58 -0.40
CA LEU A 185 -3.52 -11.93 -1.64
C LEU A 185 -2.87 -10.72 -2.32
N GLY A 186 -3.56 -9.57 -2.35
CA GLY A 186 -2.99 -8.32 -2.85
C GLY A 186 -1.74 -7.88 -2.08
N HIS A 187 -1.78 -7.92 -0.75
CA HIS A 187 -0.62 -7.61 0.10
C HIS A 187 0.51 -8.63 -0.07
N ALA A 188 0.18 -9.92 -0.13
CA ALA A 188 1.14 -11.01 -0.29
C ALA A 188 1.89 -10.92 -1.63
N ARG A 189 1.20 -10.58 -2.73
CA ARG A 189 1.82 -10.41 -4.06
C ARG A 189 2.80 -9.24 -4.09
N ARG A 190 2.40 -8.08 -3.52
CA ARG A 190 3.30 -6.92 -3.42
C ARG A 190 4.49 -7.23 -2.52
N LEU A 191 4.27 -7.95 -1.43
CA LEU A 191 5.33 -8.35 -0.52
C LEU A 191 6.29 -9.35 -1.17
N SER A 192 5.81 -10.31 -1.96
CA SER A 192 6.67 -11.28 -2.66
C SER A 192 7.56 -10.61 -3.71
N GLN A 193 7.06 -9.57 -4.39
CA GLN A 193 7.86 -8.75 -5.31
C GLN A 193 8.96 -7.96 -4.58
N LEU A 194 8.68 -7.44 -3.38
CA LEU A 194 9.64 -6.67 -2.61
C LEU A 194 10.66 -7.54 -1.88
N ARG A 195 10.22 -8.68 -1.35
CA ARG A 195 11.01 -9.64 -0.56
C ARG A 195 10.51 -11.08 -0.78
N PRO A 196 10.99 -11.77 -1.83
CA PRO A 196 10.49 -13.10 -2.21
C PRO A 196 10.79 -14.18 -1.16
N GLN A 197 11.83 -14.00 -0.34
CA GLN A 197 12.21 -14.94 0.71
C GLN A 197 11.47 -14.72 2.05
N THR A 198 10.51 -13.79 2.10
CA THR A 198 9.79 -13.50 3.36
C THR A 198 8.96 -14.71 3.80
N ARG A 199 8.94 -14.94 5.11
CA ARG A 199 8.03 -15.88 5.75
C ARG A 199 7.01 -15.13 6.61
N ILE A 200 5.74 -15.52 6.51
CA ILE A 200 4.66 -15.03 7.36
C ILE A 200 4.25 -16.20 8.25
N ASP A 201 4.44 -16.04 9.55
CA ASP A 201 4.07 -17.02 10.57
C ASP A 201 4.63 -18.43 10.27
N GLY A 202 5.88 -18.46 9.78
CA GLY A 202 6.61 -19.67 9.42
C GLY A 202 6.41 -20.16 7.98
N LEU A 203 5.35 -19.71 7.29
CA LEU A 203 5.04 -20.10 5.92
C LEU A 203 5.77 -19.23 4.90
N ALA A 204 6.34 -19.84 3.86
CA ALA A 204 6.93 -19.12 2.74
C ALA A 204 5.86 -18.33 1.98
N ILE A 205 6.17 -17.08 1.58
CA ILE A 205 5.20 -16.21 0.90
C ILE A 205 4.63 -16.84 -0.38
N VAL A 206 5.42 -17.64 -1.11
CA VAL A 206 4.97 -18.34 -2.33
C VAL A 206 3.88 -19.36 -2.00
N SER A 207 4.10 -20.22 -1.01
CA SER A 207 3.08 -21.19 -0.57
C SER A 207 1.83 -20.50 -0.02
N LEU A 208 2.00 -19.35 0.64
CA LEU A 208 0.87 -18.54 1.10
C LEU A 208 0.06 -17.99 -0.09
N LEU A 209 0.71 -17.54 -1.16
CA LEU A 209 0.02 -17.09 -2.38
C LEU A 209 -0.83 -18.20 -2.98
N ASP A 210 -0.28 -19.41 -3.14
CA ASP A 210 -1.01 -20.56 -3.68
C ASP A 210 -2.23 -20.88 -2.81
N SER A 211 -2.05 -20.94 -1.48
CA SER A 211 -3.16 -21.21 -0.54
C SER A 211 -4.27 -20.14 -0.57
N LEU A 212 -3.91 -18.88 -0.81
CA LEU A 212 -4.86 -17.78 -0.91
C LEU A 212 -5.61 -17.81 -2.25
N ASP A 213 -4.92 -18.10 -3.35
CA ASP A 213 -5.54 -18.28 -4.66
C ASP A 213 -6.52 -19.47 -4.62
N ASP A 214 -6.13 -20.63 -4.07
CA ASP A 214 -7.01 -21.79 -3.87
C ASP A 214 -8.25 -21.46 -3.04
N ARG A 215 -8.06 -20.71 -1.94
CA ARG A 215 -9.16 -20.27 -1.08
C ARG A 215 -10.13 -19.36 -1.83
N ILE A 216 -9.62 -18.44 -2.64
CA ILE A 216 -10.45 -17.53 -3.44
C ILE A 216 -11.22 -18.32 -4.51
N ASP A 217 -10.61 -19.31 -5.13
CA ASP A 217 -11.29 -20.17 -6.11
C ASP A 217 -12.42 -20.99 -5.48
N GLN A 218 -12.21 -21.52 -4.26
CA GLN A 218 -13.27 -22.18 -3.49
C GLN A 218 -14.44 -21.23 -3.20
N LEU A 219 -14.17 -20.00 -2.79
CA LEU A 219 -15.20 -18.99 -2.54
C LEU A 219 -15.94 -18.60 -3.81
N ASN A 220 -15.22 -18.42 -4.92
CA ASN A 220 -15.81 -18.16 -6.23
C ASN A 220 -16.71 -19.31 -6.68
N ALA A 221 -16.32 -20.56 -6.43
CA ALA A 221 -17.14 -21.73 -6.73
C ALA A 221 -18.46 -21.74 -5.93
N ILE A 222 -18.46 -21.28 -4.66
CA ILE A 222 -19.67 -21.12 -3.85
C ILE A 222 -20.55 -20.00 -4.44
N VAL A 223 -19.98 -18.85 -4.75
CA VAL A 223 -20.72 -17.68 -5.25
C VAL A 223 -21.31 -17.90 -6.64
N ARG A 224 -20.65 -18.67 -7.51
CA ARG A 224 -21.14 -18.95 -8.87
C ARG A 224 -22.30 -19.95 -8.90
N ARG A 225 -22.48 -20.76 -7.86
CA ARG A 225 -23.60 -21.72 -7.81
C ARG A 225 -24.94 -20.96 -7.71
N PRO A 226 -25.91 -21.22 -8.58
CA PRO A 226 -27.23 -20.60 -8.47
C PRO A 226 -27.89 -21.05 -7.16
N ILE A 227 -28.51 -20.10 -6.44
CA ILE A 227 -29.27 -20.40 -5.23
C ILE A 227 -30.72 -20.65 -5.63
N SER A 228 -31.29 -21.76 -5.16
CA SER A 228 -32.72 -22.02 -5.30
C SER A 228 -33.54 -20.95 -4.53
N PRO A 229 -34.69 -20.49 -5.04
CA PRO A 229 -35.62 -19.65 -4.30
C PRO A 229 -36.03 -20.23 -2.94
N THR A 230 -36.05 -21.56 -2.83
CA THR A 230 -36.39 -22.34 -1.62
C THR A 230 -35.16 -22.73 -0.79
N ALA A 231 -33.99 -22.17 -1.07
CA ALA A 231 -32.78 -22.50 -0.34
C ALA A 231 -32.90 -22.19 1.16
N PRO A 232 -32.34 -23.05 2.03
CA PRO A 232 -32.36 -22.82 3.46
C PRO A 232 -31.56 -21.55 3.81
N THR A 233 -31.96 -20.87 4.90
CA THR A 233 -31.33 -19.65 5.41
C THR A 233 -29.80 -19.78 5.53
N GLY A 234 -29.31 -20.94 5.99
CA GLY A 234 -27.88 -21.22 6.12
C GLY A 234 -27.12 -21.18 4.77
N ALA A 235 -27.73 -21.63 3.67
CA ALA A 235 -27.09 -21.59 2.35
C ALA A 235 -27.00 -20.15 1.81
N ILE A 236 -28.01 -19.33 2.08
CA ILE A 236 -28.01 -17.90 1.72
C ILE A 236 -26.94 -17.18 2.55
N ALA A 237 -26.91 -17.41 3.87
CA ALA A 237 -25.91 -16.83 4.77
C ALA A 237 -24.48 -17.23 4.38
N MET A 238 -24.24 -18.50 4.04
CA MET A 238 -22.93 -18.96 3.57
C MET A 238 -22.49 -18.22 2.30
N ARG A 239 -23.37 -18.07 1.30
CA ARG A 239 -23.03 -17.33 0.08
C ARG A 239 -22.77 -15.86 0.35
N VAL A 240 -23.56 -15.22 1.22
CA VAL A 240 -23.33 -13.83 1.66
C VAL A 240 -21.95 -13.70 2.30
N THR A 241 -21.59 -14.60 3.23
CA THR A 241 -20.27 -14.60 3.85
C THR A 241 -19.15 -14.75 2.82
N SER A 242 -19.31 -15.66 1.84
CA SER A 242 -18.34 -15.80 0.74
C SER A 242 -18.24 -14.55 -0.14
N LEU A 243 -19.35 -13.87 -0.42
CA LEU A 243 -19.35 -12.59 -1.13
C LEU A 243 -18.60 -11.50 -0.35
N VAL A 244 -18.78 -11.43 0.97
CA VAL A 244 -18.08 -10.48 1.85
C VAL A 244 -16.58 -10.77 1.88
N GLN A 245 -16.17 -12.04 2.02
CA GLN A 245 -14.76 -12.44 1.99
C GLN A 245 -14.10 -12.15 0.63
N LEU A 246 -14.87 -12.17 -0.46
CA LEU A 246 -14.42 -11.81 -1.81
C LEU A 246 -14.44 -10.29 -2.07
N GLU A 247 -14.85 -9.47 -1.09
CA GLU A 247 -15.02 -8.01 -1.22
C GLU A 247 -16.06 -7.61 -2.29
N LEU A 248 -17.05 -8.47 -2.56
CA LEU A 248 -18.16 -8.22 -3.47
C LEU A 248 -19.39 -7.66 -2.72
N PHE A 249 -19.20 -6.51 -2.07
CA PHE A 249 -20.15 -5.96 -1.09
C PHE A 249 -21.53 -5.62 -1.67
N ASP A 250 -21.61 -5.08 -2.88
CA ASP A 250 -22.90 -4.78 -3.52
C ASP A 250 -23.74 -6.04 -3.72
N GLN A 251 -23.10 -7.12 -4.17
CA GLN A 251 -23.76 -8.42 -4.34
C GLN A 251 -24.13 -9.04 -2.98
N ALA A 252 -23.27 -8.87 -1.97
CA ALA A 252 -23.56 -9.30 -0.61
C ALA A 252 -24.81 -8.60 -0.05
N LEU A 253 -24.94 -7.28 -0.24
CA LEU A 253 -26.12 -6.51 0.17
C LEU A 253 -27.40 -6.99 -0.51
N VAL A 254 -27.36 -7.35 -1.79
CA VAL A 254 -28.51 -7.95 -2.47
C VAL A 254 -28.87 -9.31 -1.85
N GLY A 255 -27.88 -10.15 -1.59
CA GLY A 255 -28.06 -11.45 -0.94
C GLY A 255 -28.51 -11.38 0.53
N LEU A 256 -28.19 -10.28 1.21
CA LEU A 256 -28.56 -10.04 2.61
C LEU A 256 -30.04 -9.70 2.79
N LYS A 257 -30.69 -9.06 1.82
CA LYS A 257 -32.10 -8.62 1.92
C LYS A 257 -33.06 -9.64 2.59
N PRO A 258 -33.11 -10.92 2.15
CA PRO A 258 -33.99 -11.92 2.79
C PRO A 258 -33.58 -12.30 4.21
N LEU A 259 -32.35 -12.02 4.64
CA LEU A 259 -31.84 -12.35 5.97
C LEU A 259 -32.07 -11.22 7.00
N LEU A 260 -32.40 -10.01 6.56
CA LEU A 260 -32.58 -8.84 7.43
C LEU A 260 -33.95 -8.79 8.10
N SER A 261 -34.95 -9.54 7.61
CA SER A 261 -36.30 -9.56 8.17
C SER A 261 -37.10 -10.80 7.75
N GLY A 262 -38.27 -11.01 8.35
CA GLY A 262 -39.22 -12.07 7.97
C GLY A 262 -38.82 -13.48 8.43
N GLU A 263 -39.35 -14.50 7.76
CA GLU A 263 -39.17 -15.91 8.14
C GLU A 263 -37.73 -16.40 8.02
N ARG A 264 -36.92 -15.76 7.16
CA ARG A 264 -35.51 -16.10 6.94
C ARG A 264 -34.56 -15.20 7.72
N PHE A 265 -35.07 -14.43 8.67
CA PHE A 265 -34.27 -13.54 9.48
C PHE A 265 -33.12 -14.29 10.16
N HIS A 266 -31.92 -13.75 10.03
CA HIS A 266 -30.73 -14.27 10.70
C HIS A 266 -30.01 -13.13 11.43
N PRO A 267 -29.89 -13.16 12.77
CA PRO A 267 -29.39 -12.04 13.57
C PRO A 267 -28.03 -11.49 13.15
N ALA A 268 -27.08 -12.37 12.81
CA ALA A 268 -25.74 -11.96 12.38
C ALA A 268 -25.74 -11.17 11.06
N SER A 269 -26.82 -11.21 10.27
CA SER A 269 -26.92 -10.46 9.01
C SER A 269 -26.95 -8.95 9.22
N LEU A 270 -27.39 -8.48 10.40
CA LEU A 270 -27.41 -7.06 10.75
C LEU A 270 -25.99 -6.48 10.87
N ASP A 271 -25.09 -7.22 11.54
CA ASP A 271 -23.67 -6.85 11.64
C ASP A 271 -22.99 -6.86 10.27
N VAL A 272 -23.30 -7.86 9.44
CA VAL A 272 -22.74 -7.97 8.09
C VAL A 272 -23.25 -6.86 7.17
N TYR A 273 -24.51 -6.43 7.34
CA TYR A 273 -25.07 -5.30 6.62
C TYR A 273 -24.33 -4.00 6.94
N GLY A 274 -24.13 -3.70 8.23
CA GLY A 274 -23.32 -2.56 8.67
C GLY A 274 -21.88 -2.62 8.14
N LEU A 275 -21.27 -3.81 8.14
CA LEU A 275 -19.93 -4.04 7.61
C LEU A 275 -19.83 -3.79 6.11
N CYS A 276 -20.83 -4.22 5.31
CA CYS A 276 -20.80 -4.02 3.86
C CYS A 276 -20.78 -2.52 3.51
N PHE A 277 -21.65 -1.71 4.13
CA PHE A 277 -21.63 -0.26 3.92
C PHE A 277 -20.35 0.41 4.43
N GLN A 278 -19.82 -0.06 5.57
CA GLN A 278 -18.53 0.40 6.07
C GLN A 278 -17.41 0.22 5.04
N ARG A 279 -17.44 -0.89 4.30
CA ARG A 279 -16.44 -1.22 3.26
C ARG A 279 -16.65 -0.47 1.96
N LEU A 280 -17.91 -0.13 1.64
CA LEU A 280 -18.27 0.71 0.50
C LEU A 280 -18.00 2.21 0.74
N GLY A 281 -17.63 2.60 1.97
CA GLY A 281 -17.37 4.00 2.32
C GLY A 281 -18.64 4.82 2.54
N ASP A 282 -19.74 4.17 2.93
CA ASP A 282 -20.99 4.80 3.33
C ASP A 282 -21.18 4.64 4.86
N PRO A 283 -20.62 5.57 5.66
CA PRO A 283 -20.67 5.46 7.11
C PRO A 283 -22.08 5.67 7.68
N GLU A 284 -22.97 6.40 7.00
CA GLU A 284 -24.34 6.62 7.47
C GLU A 284 -25.14 5.32 7.44
N SER A 285 -25.14 4.62 6.30
CA SER A 285 -25.81 3.32 6.17
C SER A 285 -25.15 2.26 7.07
N SER A 286 -23.82 2.33 7.24
CA SER A 286 -23.09 1.47 8.17
C SER A 286 -23.57 1.63 9.61
N LEU A 287 -23.72 2.89 10.05
CA LEU A 287 -24.21 3.23 11.39
C LEU A 287 -25.62 2.66 11.62
N VAL A 288 -26.53 2.81 10.67
CA VAL A 288 -27.89 2.25 10.74
C VAL A 288 -27.85 0.74 10.93
N GLY A 289 -27.02 0.03 10.15
CA GLY A 289 -26.87 -1.42 10.27
C GLY A 289 -26.45 -1.88 11.66
N TYR A 290 -25.43 -1.23 12.23
CA TYR A 290 -24.95 -1.58 13.56
C TYR A 290 -25.92 -1.16 14.68
N GLN A 291 -26.67 -0.07 14.51
CA GLN A 291 -27.75 0.30 15.45
C GLN A 291 -28.86 -0.75 15.48
N MET A 292 -29.27 -1.27 14.31
CA MET A 292 -30.23 -2.38 14.23
C MET A 292 -29.71 -3.62 14.95
N ALA A 293 -28.41 -3.95 14.78
CA ALA A 293 -27.78 -5.07 15.48
C ALA A 293 -27.82 -4.89 17.01
N ILE A 294 -27.49 -3.70 17.53
CA ILE A 294 -27.55 -3.42 18.97
C ILE A 294 -28.97 -3.53 19.50
N GLN A 295 -29.95 -2.96 18.78
CA GLN A 295 -31.35 -3.02 19.18
C GLN A 295 -31.81 -4.48 19.32
N TYR A 296 -31.47 -5.32 18.33
CA TYR A 296 -31.81 -6.74 18.37
C TYR A 296 -31.13 -7.48 19.53
N TRP A 297 -29.81 -7.34 19.66
CA TRP A 297 -29.02 -8.12 20.61
C TRP A 297 -29.24 -7.68 22.06
N THR A 298 -29.56 -6.42 22.32
CA THR A 298 -29.86 -5.92 23.67
C THR A 298 -31.09 -6.61 24.26
N ALA A 299 -32.09 -6.92 23.42
CA ALA A 299 -33.32 -7.61 23.82
C ALA A 299 -33.14 -9.12 24.05
N GLN A 300 -31.99 -9.71 23.65
CA GLN A 300 -31.73 -11.14 23.83
C GLN A 300 -31.29 -11.48 25.25
N ILE A 301 -31.48 -12.74 25.63
CA ILE A 301 -30.99 -13.28 26.90
C ILE A 301 -29.46 -13.22 26.92
N GLU A 302 -28.89 -12.99 28.11
CA GLU A 302 -27.44 -12.96 28.32
C GLU A 302 -26.79 -14.27 27.85
N SER A 303 -25.84 -14.12 26.92
CA SER A 303 -25.09 -15.22 26.33
C SER A 303 -23.74 -14.74 25.80
N ASN A 304 -22.81 -15.66 25.60
CA ASN A 304 -21.52 -15.33 24.97
C ASN A 304 -21.70 -14.76 23.56
N GLN A 305 -22.69 -15.27 22.82
CA GLN A 305 -23.01 -14.76 21.48
C GLN A 305 -23.53 -13.32 21.53
N LYS A 306 -24.46 -13.00 22.44
CA LYS A 306 -24.93 -11.62 22.66
C LYS A 306 -23.75 -10.68 22.94
N ARG A 307 -22.85 -11.06 23.86
CA ARG A 307 -21.68 -10.25 24.21
C ARG A 307 -20.76 -10.01 23.01
N GLN A 308 -20.46 -11.06 22.23
CA GLN A 308 -19.62 -10.95 21.04
C GLN A 308 -20.24 -10.06 19.95
N SER A 309 -21.54 -10.24 19.69
CA SER A 309 -22.26 -9.43 18.70
C SER A 309 -22.39 -7.97 19.13
N LEU A 310 -22.72 -7.69 20.40
CA LEU A 310 -22.73 -6.32 20.92
C LEU A 310 -21.35 -5.68 20.84
N ALA A 311 -20.28 -6.41 21.19
CA ALA A 311 -18.92 -5.90 21.04
C ALA A 311 -18.56 -5.58 19.57
N SER A 312 -18.94 -6.45 18.64
CA SER A 312 -18.76 -6.21 17.20
C SER A 312 -19.53 -4.96 16.74
N ALA A 313 -20.81 -4.84 17.11
CA ALA A 313 -21.66 -3.73 16.70
C ALA A 313 -21.20 -2.39 17.28
N TRP A 314 -20.85 -2.32 18.57
CA TRP A 314 -20.32 -1.09 19.18
C TRP A 314 -19.00 -0.64 18.54
N LYS A 315 -18.11 -1.60 18.20
CA LYS A 315 -16.89 -1.31 17.45
C LYS A 315 -17.22 -0.75 16.05
N GLY A 316 -18.22 -1.29 15.38
CA GLY A 316 -18.74 -0.79 14.10
C GLY A 316 -19.29 0.63 14.18
N ILE A 317 -20.13 0.92 15.18
CA ILE A 317 -20.64 2.28 15.43
C ILE A 317 -19.50 3.27 15.67
N ALA A 318 -18.52 2.92 16.50
CA ALA A 318 -17.39 3.81 16.77
C ALA A 318 -16.62 4.15 15.48
N PHE A 319 -16.39 3.15 14.61
CA PHE A 319 -15.72 3.38 13.34
C PHE A 319 -16.53 4.25 12.37
N ALA A 320 -17.85 4.00 12.25
CA ALA A 320 -18.74 4.81 11.43
C ALA A 320 -18.83 6.26 11.95
N ALA A 321 -19.02 6.44 13.26
CA ALA A 321 -19.06 7.74 13.92
C ALA A 321 -17.78 8.55 13.68
N ARG A 322 -16.61 7.89 13.71
CA ARG A 322 -15.33 8.52 13.38
C ARG A 322 -15.29 9.08 11.96
N GLN A 323 -15.77 8.31 10.98
CA GLN A 323 -15.81 8.76 9.58
C GLN A 323 -16.79 9.94 9.37
N LEU A 324 -17.78 10.07 10.25
CA LEU A 324 -18.75 11.17 10.27
C LEU A 324 -18.31 12.36 11.15
N ASP A 325 -17.10 12.34 11.73
CA ASP A 325 -16.60 13.31 12.72
C ASP A 325 -17.53 13.51 13.94
N GLN A 326 -18.29 12.46 14.31
CA GLN A 326 -19.19 12.46 15.46
C GLN A 326 -18.46 12.01 16.73
N ARG A 327 -17.56 12.87 17.23
CA ARG A 327 -16.64 12.56 18.35
C ARG A 327 -17.34 12.03 19.61
N SER A 328 -18.47 12.62 19.99
CA SER A 328 -19.23 12.19 21.17
C SER A 328 -19.81 10.79 21.02
N MET A 329 -20.28 10.45 19.82
CA MET A 329 -20.81 9.12 19.51
C MET A 329 -19.69 8.07 19.45
N GLU A 330 -18.54 8.41 18.85
CA GLU A 330 -17.37 7.54 18.84
C GLU A 330 -16.90 7.18 20.26
N GLU A 331 -16.75 8.19 21.14
CA GLU A 331 -16.37 7.98 22.53
C GLU A 331 -17.40 7.11 23.26
N HIS A 332 -18.69 7.43 23.12
CA HIS A 332 -19.75 6.66 23.76
C HIS A 332 -19.74 5.19 23.30
N ALA A 333 -19.59 4.94 22.01
CA ALA A 333 -19.55 3.60 21.45
C ALA A 333 -18.35 2.80 21.98
N TYR A 334 -17.16 3.40 22.10
CA TYR A 334 -16.00 2.73 22.71
C TYR A 334 -16.16 2.50 24.22
N GLN A 335 -16.84 3.39 24.96
CA GLN A 335 -17.19 3.14 26.36
C GLN A 335 -18.13 1.93 26.47
N GLN A 336 -19.16 1.85 25.63
CA GLN A 336 -20.06 0.70 25.62
C GLN A 336 -19.35 -0.59 25.21
N LEU A 337 -18.42 -0.52 24.26
CA LEU A 337 -17.57 -1.66 23.89
C LEU A 337 -16.79 -2.20 25.10
N LEU A 338 -16.18 -1.32 25.90
CA LEU A 338 -15.46 -1.71 27.11
C LEU A 338 -16.36 -2.28 28.20
N ASN A 339 -17.59 -1.77 28.34
CA ASN A 339 -18.57 -2.31 29.28
C ASN A 339 -18.95 -3.76 28.93
N VAL A 340 -19.06 -4.07 27.63
CA VAL A 340 -19.45 -5.41 27.15
C VAL A 340 -18.26 -6.36 27.07
N ALA A 341 -17.07 -5.87 26.69
CA ALA A 341 -15.87 -6.67 26.46
C ALA A 341 -14.59 -5.92 26.92
N PRO A 342 -14.28 -5.90 28.23
CA PRO A 342 -13.10 -5.23 28.76
C PRO A 342 -11.84 -6.08 28.50
N ASN A 343 -11.12 -5.79 27.42
CA ASN A 343 -9.85 -6.45 27.08
C ASN A 343 -8.83 -5.43 26.57
N ALA A 344 -7.56 -5.85 26.52
CA ALA A 344 -6.44 -4.98 26.13
C ALA A 344 -6.66 -4.32 24.76
N SER A 345 -7.14 -5.07 23.77
CA SER A 345 -7.40 -4.55 22.42
C SER A 345 -8.45 -3.44 22.41
N ASN A 346 -9.53 -3.60 23.19
CA ASN A 346 -10.57 -2.59 23.29
C ASN A 346 -10.12 -1.36 24.10
N CYS A 347 -9.31 -1.54 25.14
CA CYS A 347 -8.66 -0.42 25.85
C CYS A 347 -7.75 0.37 24.91
N LEU A 348 -7.03 -0.32 24.02
CA LEU A 348 -6.18 0.31 23.02
C LEU A 348 -6.99 1.12 22.00
N LEU A 349 -8.14 0.61 21.54
CA LEU A 349 -9.04 1.36 20.65
C LEU A 349 -9.53 2.65 21.33
N MET A 350 -9.89 2.57 22.61
CA MET A 350 -10.30 3.75 23.39
C MET A 350 -9.16 4.76 23.57
N ALA A 351 -7.94 4.30 23.83
CA ALA A 351 -6.76 5.16 23.90
C ALA A 351 -6.51 5.90 22.56
N LYS A 352 -6.63 5.19 21.43
CA LYS A 352 -6.51 5.77 20.08
C LYS A 352 -7.61 6.81 19.81
N CYS A 353 -8.84 6.55 20.25
CA CYS A 353 -9.95 7.50 20.16
C CYS A 353 -9.65 8.79 20.94
N TYR A 354 -9.27 8.68 22.22
CA TYR A 354 -8.95 9.87 23.01
C TYR A 354 -7.74 10.63 22.50
N LYS A 355 -6.72 9.95 21.97
CA LYS A 355 -5.60 10.60 21.29
C LYS A 355 -6.10 11.43 20.10
N HIS A 356 -6.96 10.84 19.26
CA HIS A 356 -7.56 11.54 18.12
C HIS A 356 -8.36 12.78 18.56
N HIS A 357 -9.03 12.72 19.71
CA HIS A 357 -9.76 13.84 20.30
C HIS A 357 -8.91 14.78 21.15
N GLN A 358 -7.58 14.62 21.14
CA GLN A 358 -6.62 15.42 21.91
C GLN A 358 -6.82 15.37 23.44
N LYS A 359 -7.42 14.30 23.97
CA LYS A 359 -7.60 14.05 25.41
C LYS A 359 -6.46 13.16 25.94
N MET A 360 -5.25 13.71 25.96
CA MET A 360 -4.02 12.92 26.16
C MET A 360 -3.95 12.19 27.51
N ASP A 361 -4.43 12.80 28.60
CA ASP A 361 -4.46 12.15 29.93
C ASP A 361 -5.32 10.88 29.93
N LEU A 362 -6.47 10.92 29.24
CA LEU A 362 -7.34 9.76 29.08
C LEU A 362 -6.73 8.74 28.14
N ALA A 363 -6.12 9.17 27.04
CA ALA A 363 -5.41 8.28 26.13
C ALA A 363 -4.31 7.50 26.85
N ALA A 364 -3.49 8.18 27.66
CA ALA A 364 -2.44 7.56 28.48
C ALA A 364 -3.03 6.58 29.49
N LYS A 365 -4.11 6.95 30.20
CA LYS A 365 -4.80 6.06 31.15
C LYS A 365 -5.24 4.75 30.51
N TYR A 366 -5.92 4.81 29.36
CA TYR A 366 -6.41 3.60 28.69
C TYR A 366 -5.28 2.80 28.03
N ALA A 367 -4.19 3.44 27.60
CA ALA A 367 -2.99 2.75 27.14
C ALA A 367 -2.32 1.97 28.29
N SER A 368 -2.21 2.55 29.49
CA SER A 368 -1.71 1.85 30.68
C SER A 368 -2.59 0.67 31.06
N GLN A 369 -3.93 0.83 31.03
CA GLN A 369 -4.85 -0.28 31.27
C GLN A 369 -4.71 -1.41 30.24
N ALA A 370 -4.52 -1.07 28.96
CA ALA A 370 -4.26 -2.07 27.93
C ALA A 370 -2.96 -2.85 28.20
N PHE A 371 -1.91 -2.16 28.66
CA PHE A 371 -0.63 -2.79 29.05
C PHE A 371 -0.79 -3.77 30.21
N GLU A 372 -1.56 -3.38 31.24
CA GLU A 372 -1.82 -4.24 32.41
C GLU A 372 -2.58 -5.51 32.03
N LEU A 373 -3.52 -5.41 31.07
CA LEU A 373 -4.31 -6.54 30.59
C LEU A 373 -3.52 -7.48 29.65
N ASP A 374 -2.61 -6.95 28.85
CA ASP A 374 -1.76 -7.74 27.95
C ASP A 374 -0.35 -7.12 27.79
N PRO A 375 0.61 -7.53 28.63
CA PRO A 375 1.99 -7.06 28.54
C PRO A 375 2.69 -7.45 27.24
N ALA A 376 2.21 -8.48 26.51
CA ALA A 376 2.82 -8.90 25.25
C ALA A 376 2.60 -7.86 24.13
N SER A 377 1.54 -7.05 24.23
CA SER A 377 1.22 -5.97 23.31
C SER A 377 2.08 -4.69 23.49
N ARG A 378 3.13 -4.74 24.33
CA ARG A 378 4.00 -3.60 24.66
C ARG A 378 4.53 -2.82 23.46
N SER A 379 4.95 -3.52 22.41
CA SER A 379 5.52 -2.84 21.23
C SER A 379 4.55 -1.89 20.51
N GLU A 380 3.25 -2.24 20.48
CA GLU A 380 2.22 -1.36 19.90
C GLU A 380 1.92 -0.19 20.85
N LEU A 381 1.88 -0.46 22.15
CA LEU A 381 1.65 0.55 23.19
C LEU A 381 2.78 1.59 23.26
N ASP A 382 4.04 1.16 23.12
CA ASP A 382 5.21 2.03 23.10
C ASP A 382 5.18 3.01 21.91
N SER A 383 4.60 2.61 20.79
CA SER A 383 4.41 3.52 19.64
C SER A 383 3.41 4.63 19.98
N ILE A 384 2.30 4.30 20.64
CA ILE A 384 1.28 5.29 21.01
C ILE A 384 1.80 6.21 22.11
N THR A 385 2.46 5.67 23.14
CA THR A 385 3.03 6.49 24.23
C THR A 385 4.16 7.38 23.75
N SER A 386 5.02 6.91 22.84
CA SER A 386 6.07 7.75 22.26
C SER A 386 5.53 8.85 21.35
N GLU A 387 4.46 8.59 20.60
CA GLU A 387 3.75 9.63 19.85
C GLU A 387 3.09 10.66 20.79
N LEU A 388 2.39 10.20 21.82
CA LEU A 388 1.81 11.08 22.86
C LEU A 388 2.88 11.97 23.50
N ALA A 389 4.05 11.40 23.84
CA ALA A 389 5.15 12.14 24.42
C ALA A 389 5.70 13.21 23.46
N ARG A 390 5.86 12.91 22.17
CA ARG A 390 6.34 13.87 21.16
C ARG A 390 5.39 15.04 20.95
N ASP A 391 4.08 14.77 20.92
CA ASP A 391 3.06 15.81 20.69
C ASP A 391 3.00 16.84 21.83
N HIS A 392 3.28 16.42 23.08
CA HIS A 392 3.36 17.33 24.24
C HIS A 392 4.55 18.31 24.16
N PHE A 393 5.65 17.97 23.49
CA PHE A 393 6.81 18.87 23.36
C PHE A 393 6.68 19.86 22.19
N GLY A 394 5.77 19.61 21.24
CA GLY A 394 5.54 20.50 20.09
C GLY A 394 4.92 21.86 20.43
N CYS A 395 4.21 21.98 21.56
CA CYS A 395 3.62 23.25 22.00
C CYS A 395 4.59 24.17 22.75
N LEU A 396 5.75 23.69 23.18
CA LEU A 396 6.77 24.51 23.86
C LEU A 396 7.78 25.16 22.92
N SER A 397 7.78 24.82 21.62
CA SER A 397 8.68 25.42 20.61
C SER A 397 8.12 26.68 19.94
N GLY A 398 6.87 27.06 20.23
CA GLY A 398 6.20 28.25 19.71
C GLY A 398 6.27 29.50 20.61
N VAL A 399 6.94 29.42 21.76
CA VAL A 399 7.21 30.59 22.62
C VAL A 399 8.66 31.00 22.42
N ARG A 400 8.92 31.81 21.39
CA ARG A 400 10.10 32.66 21.31
C ARG A 400 9.72 34.03 20.80
#